data_AF-A0A1B7T796-F1
#
_entry.id   AF-A0A1B7T796-F1
#
_cell.length_a   1.000
_cell.length_b   1.000
_cell.length_c   1.000
_cell.angle_alpha   90.00
_cell.angle_beta   90.00
_cell.angle_gamma   90.00
#
_symmetry.space_group_name_H-M   'P 1'
#
loop_
_entity.id
_entity.type
_entity.pdbx_description
1 polymer ?
#
loop_
_entity_poly.entity_id
_entity_poly.type
_entity_poly.pdbx_seq_one_letter_code
_entity_poly.pdbx_strand_id
1 'polypeptide(L)'
;QIGGGISSKNCQEWLNKGASKIIVTSAVFNSDGEFLWDELNTLFDKCGGRGKLVLDLSCKKHNGEWVVCMNKWTKLTNLKLSLELFQKLAAYCDEFLIHAADVEGLCKGIEYDLVKELGQWVQLLQSDVKIVYAGGAKSIEDLETVKKLSNGRVDLTFGSSLDIFGGSLVKFDDCIKWNNEQ
;
A
#
# COMPACT_ATOMS: atom_id res chain seq x y z
N GLN A 1 9.78 -2.96 -7.91
CA GLN A 1 8.32 -3.13 -8.13
C GLN A 1 7.90 -2.07 -9.15
N ILE A 2 6.83 -2.30 -9.91
CA ILE A 2 6.29 -1.29 -10.84
C ILE A 2 4.77 -1.25 -10.76
N GLY A 3 4.22 -0.03 -10.74
CA GLY A 3 2.79 0.24 -10.73
C GLY A 3 2.39 1.29 -11.75
N GLY A 4 1.09 1.61 -11.78
CA GLY A 4 0.52 2.59 -12.70
C GLY A 4 0.15 1.99 -14.06
N GLY A 5 -1.14 1.92 -14.37
CA GLY A 5 -1.63 1.38 -15.65
C GLY A 5 -1.41 -0.13 -15.83
N ILE A 6 -1.14 -0.85 -14.73
CA ILE A 6 -1.06 -2.30 -14.74
C ILE A 6 -2.44 -2.92 -14.94
N SER A 7 -2.51 -3.98 -15.75
CA SER A 7 -3.67 -4.85 -15.90
C SER A 7 -3.25 -6.27 -16.27
N SER A 8 -4.21 -7.19 -16.36
CA SER A 8 -3.99 -8.54 -16.89
C SER A 8 -3.48 -8.56 -18.35
N LYS A 9 -3.49 -7.43 -19.06
CA LYS A 9 -2.98 -7.32 -20.44
C LYS A 9 -1.49 -7.07 -20.52
N ASN A 10 -0.87 -6.48 -19.50
CA ASN A 10 0.53 -6.05 -19.55
C ASN A 10 1.40 -6.53 -18.38
N CYS A 11 0.84 -7.15 -17.33
CA CYS A 11 1.65 -7.48 -16.14
C CYS A 11 2.83 -8.42 -16.45
N GLN A 12 2.62 -9.43 -17.31
CA GLN A 12 3.68 -10.37 -17.69
C GLN A 12 4.82 -9.68 -18.46
N GLU A 13 4.51 -8.67 -19.27
CA GLU A 13 5.53 -7.91 -20.01
C GLU A 13 6.46 -7.18 -19.04
N TRP A 14 5.90 -6.54 -18.02
CA TRP A 14 6.68 -5.84 -17.00
C TRP A 14 7.53 -6.78 -16.15
N LEU A 15 7.02 -7.96 -15.82
CA LEU A 15 7.79 -9.01 -15.16
C LEU A 15 8.97 -9.48 -16.03
N ASN A 16 8.73 -9.71 -17.32
CA ASN A 16 9.78 -10.11 -18.27
C ASN A 16 10.85 -9.02 -18.45
N LYS A 17 10.48 -7.75 -18.27
CA LYS A 17 11.41 -6.60 -18.26
C LYS A 17 12.17 -6.43 -16.95
N GLY A 18 12.00 -7.32 -15.97
CA GLY A 18 12.78 -7.36 -14.74
C GLY A 18 12.08 -6.79 -13.50
N ALA A 19 10.79 -6.44 -13.57
CA ALA A 19 10.05 -6.07 -12.37
C ALA A 19 9.96 -7.27 -11.41
N SER A 20 10.33 -7.06 -10.14
CA SER A 20 10.24 -8.11 -9.12
C SER A 20 8.80 -8.50 -8.77
N LYS A 21 7.95 -7.49 -8.62
CA LYS A 21 6.49 -7.57 -8.43
C LYS A 21 5.80 -6.44 -9.19
N ILE A 22 4.52 -6.66 -9.46
CA ILE A 22 3.62 -5.74 -10.13
C ILE A 22 2.63 -5.18 -9.11
N ILE A 23 2.47 -3.85 -9.08
CA ILE A 23 1.54 -3.13 -8.21
C ILE A 23 0.25 -2.86 -8.97
N VAL A 24 -0.84 -3.47 -8.50
CA VAL A 24 -2.17 -3.35 -9.08
C VAL A 24 -2.97 -2.31 -8.29
N THR A 25 -3.50 -1.31 -8.99
CA THR A 25 -4.31 -0.23 -8.42
C THR A 25 -5.76 -0.33 -8.93
N SER A 26 -6.15 0.51 -9.88
CA SER A 26 -7.53 0.65 -10.37
C SER A 26 -8.00 -0.50 -11.27
N ALA A 27 -7.12 -1.40 -11.69
CA ALA A 27 -7.47 -2.48 -12.62
C ALA A 27 -8.49 -3.46 -12.03
N VAL A 28 -8.47 -3.65 -10.71
CA VAL A 28 -9.38 -4.56 -9.99
C VAL A 28 -10.68 -3.88 -9.55
N PHE A 29 -11.00 -2.73 -10.14
CA PHE A 29 -12.26 -2.03 -9.91
C PHE A 29 -12.92 -1.67 -11.24
N ASN A 30 -14.24 -1.79 -11.33
CA ASN A 30 -14.99 -1.24 -12.47
C ASN A 30 -15.21 0.28 -12.32
N SER A 31 -15.81 0.89 -13.35
CA SER A 31 -16.14 2.32 -13.34
C SER A 31 -17.07 2.71 -12.20
N ASP A 32 -17.86 1.79 -11.66
CA ASP A 32 -18.80 1.99 -10.57
C ASP A 32 -18.15 1.88 -9.18
N GLY A 33 -16.88 1.46 -9.12
CA GLY A 33 -16.14 1.27 -7.88
C GLY A 33 -16.43 -0.08 -7.21
N GLU A 34 -16.91 -1.05 -7.98
CA GLU A 34 -17.06 -2.42 -7.51
C GLU A 34 -15.78 -3.21 -7.73
N PHE A 35 -15.38 -3.97 -6.72
CA PHE A 35 -14.20 -4.83 -6.79
C PHE A 35 -14.44 -6.03 -7.72
N LEU A 36 -13.51 -6.24 -8.67
CA LEU A 36 -13.58 -7.26 -9.71
C LEU A 36 -12.72 -8.47 -9.33
N TRP A 37 -13.32 -9.44 -8.63
CA TRP A 37 -12.63 -10.68 -8.22
C TRP A 37 -12.11 -11.50 -9.42
N ASP A 38 -12.85 -11.56 -10.52
CA ASP A 38 -12.43 -12.29 -11.73
C ASP A 38 -11.21 -11.64 -12.39
N GLU A 39 -11.09 -10.32 -12.36
CA GLU A 39 -9.90 -9.62 -12.85
C GLU A 39 -8.70 -9.87 -11.93
N LEU A 40 -8.91 -9.91 -10.60
CA LEU A 40 -7.86 -10.29 -9.65
C LEU A 40 -7.37 -11.73 -9.88
N ASN A 41 -8.28 -12.68 -10.10
CA ASN A 41 -7.94 -14.06 -10.47
C ASN A 41 -7.11 -14.10 -11.75
N THR A 42 -7.55 -13.38 -12.79
CA THR A 42 -6.85 -13.32 -14.07
C THR A 42 -5.44 -12.72 -13.92
N LEU A 43 -5.30 -11.66 -13.13
CA LEU A 43 -4.01 -11.06 -12.78
C LEU A 43 -3.13 -12.05 -12.01
N PHE A 44 -3.67 -12.74 -11.01
CA PHE A 44 -2.95 -13.73 -10.23
C PHE A 44 -2.35 -14.81 -11.13
N ASP A 45 -3.15 -15.41 -12.00
CA ASP A 45 -2.69 -16.46 -12.90
C ASP A 45 -1.64 -15.93 -13.89
N LYS A 46 -1.90 -14.77 -14.50
CA LYS A 46 -1.01 -14.21 -15.53
C LYS A 46 0.30 -13.65 -14.99
N CYS A 47 0.31 -13.14 -13.76
CA CYS A 47 1.52 -12.55 -13.20
C CYS A 47 2.40 -13.61 -12.49
N GLY A 48 1.98 -14.89 -12.43
CA GLY A 48 2.74 -15.96 -11.81
C GLY A 48 2.48 -16.13 -10.31
N GLY A 49 1.29 -15.74 -9.86
CA GLY A 49 0.77 -16.01 -8.53
C GLY A 49 1.17 -15.00 -7.45
N ARG A 50 0.92 -15.41 -6.20
CA ARG A 50 0.92 -14.57 -5.00
C ARG A 50 2.15 -13.68 -4.84
N GLY A 51 3.34 -14.24 -5.02
CA GLY A 51 4.61 -13.53 -4.79
C GLY A 51 4.97 -12.48 -5.84
N LYS A 52 4.11 -12.28 -6.85
CA LYS A 52 4.31 -11.34 -7.96
C LYS A 52 3.36 -10.16 -7.93
N LEU A 53 2.39 -10.16 -7.03
CA LEU A 53 1.39 -9.11 -6.90
C LEU A 53 1.58 -8.29 -5.63
N VAL A 54 1.45 -6.98 -5.78
CA VAL A 54 1.21 -6.03 -4.70
C VAL A 54 -0.16 -5.40 -4.96
N LEU A 55 -1.04 -5.41 -3.97
CA LEU A 55 -2.31 -4.68 -4.06
C LEU A 55 -2.15 -3.29 -3.43
N ASP A 56 -2.28 -2.26 -4.25
CA ASP A 56 -2.28 -0.87 -3.82
C ASP A 56 -3.72 -0.41 -3.58
N LEU A 57 -4.03 -0.18 -2.30
CA LEU A 57 -5.33 0.24 -1.83
C LEU A 57 -5.20 1.63 -1.23
N SER A 58 -5.49 2.63 -2.05
CA SER A 58 -5.69 4.00 -1.57
C SER A 58 -7.00 4.09 -0.78
N CYS A 59 -6.97 4.61 0.43
CA CYS A 59 -8.16 4.72 1.29
C CYS A 59 -8.31 6.09 1.94
N LYS A 60 -9.53 6.41 2.35
CA LYS A 60 -9.87 7.58 3.17
C LYS A 60 -10.88 7.22 4.25
N LYS A 61 -10.90 7.99 5.34
CA LYS A 61 -11.87 7.77 6.42
C LYS A 61 -13.23 8.29 5.99
N HIS A 62 -14.26 7.44 6.01
CA HIS A 62 -15.63 7.80 5.66
C HIS A 62 -16.59 7.15 6.65
N ASN A 63 -17.37 7.96 7.36
CA ASN A 63 -18.33 7.52 8.39
C ASN A 63 -17.70 6.60 9.46
N GLY A 64 -16.44 6.86 9.84
CA GLY A 64 -15.72 6.08 10.84
C GLY A 64 -15.01 4.83 10.32
N GLU A 65 -15.14 4.51 9.03
CA GLU A 65 -14.50 3.35 8.39
C GLU A 65 -13.46 3.78 7.35
N TRP A 66 -12.43 2.97 7.11
CA TRP A 66 -11.47 3.19 6.03
C TRP A 66 -12.00 2.59 4.73
N VAL A 67 -12.38 3.45 3.79
CA VAL A 67 -12.98 3.03 2.51
C VAL A 67 -11.97 3.26 1.38
N VAL A 68 -11.78 2.23 0.56
CA VAL A 68 -10.89 2.32 -0.61
C VAL A 68 -11.47 3.31 -1.61
N CYS A 69 -10.62 4.15 -2.18
CA CYS A 69 -10.96 5.16 -3.15
C CYS A 69 -10.13 5.00 -4.43
N MET A 70 -10.73 5.42 -5.54
CA MET A 70 -10.12 5.36 -6.87
C MET A 70 -10.32 6.70 -7.61
N ASN A 71 -9.80 6.78 -8.84
CA ASN A 71 -9.90 7.97 -9.69
C ASN A 71 -9.35 9.23 -9.00
N LYS A 72 -8.05 9.21 -8.64
CA LYS A 72 -7.40 10.31 -7.90
C LYS A 72 -8.17 10.67 -6.62
N TRP A 73 -8.58 9.62 -5.89
CA TRP A 73 -9.28 9.69 -4.60
C TRP A 73 -10.69 10.33 -4.61
N THR A 74 -11.21 10.67 -5.80
CA THR A 74 -12.50 11.34 -5.97
C THR A 74 -13.69 10.39 -5.85
N LYS A 75 -13.51 9.09 -6.12
CA LYS A 75 -14.57 8.08 -6.06
C LYS A 75 -14.33 7.07 -4.93
N LEU A 76 -15.28 6.96 -4.01
CA LEU A 76 -15.32 5.84 -3.05
C LEU A 76 -15.75 4.56 -3.74
N THR A 77 -15.12 3.46 -3.38
CA THR A 77 -15.46 2.10 -3.83
C THR A 77 -16.39 1.44 -2.81
N ASN A 78 -16.89 0.24 -3.13
CA ASN A 78 -17.62 -0.59 -2.18
C ASN A 78 -16.71 -1.39 -1.22
N LEU A 79 -15.39 -1.20 -1.30
CA LEU A 79 -14.41 -1.97 -0.55
C LEU A 79 -13.95 -1.19 0.69
N LYS A 80 -14.06 -1.83 1.86
CA LYS A 80 -13.63 -1.28 3.15
C LYS A 80 -12.44 -2.06 3.67
N LEU A 81 -11.42 -1.38 4.17
CA LEU A 81 -10.31 -2.04 4.82
C LEU A 81 -10.81 -2.69 6.12
N SER A 82 -10.52 -3.98 6.28
CA SER A 82 -10.83 -4.77 7.46
C SER A 82 -9.95 -6.01 7.49
N LEU A 83 -9.86 -6.67 8.66
CA LEU A 83 -9.15 -7.94 8.79
C LEU A 83 -9.66 -8.98 7.77
N GLU A 84 -10.98 -9.10 7.61
CA GLU A 84 -11.59 -10.07 6.69
C GLU A 84 -11.22 -9.79 5.24
N LEU A 85 -11.13 -8.51 4.85
CA LEU A 85 -10.65 -8.15 3.52
C LEU A 85 -9.20 -8.58 3.32
N PHE A 86 -8.31 -8.22 4.26
CA PHE A 86 -6.90 -8.59 4.17
C PHE A 86 -6.71 -10.11 4.15
N GLN A 87 -7.48 -10.87 4.93
CA GLN A 87 -7.45 -12.33 4.91
C GLN A 87 -7.84 -12.89 3.53
N LYS A 88 -8.89 -12.36 2.89
CA LYS A 88 -9.30 -12.77 1.54
C LYS A 88 -8.25 -12.42 0.49
N LEU A 89 -7.73 -11.19 0.53
CA LEU A 89 -6.76 -10.69 -0.44
C LEU A 89 -5.35 -11.30 -0.27
N ALA A 90 -5.00 -11.77 0.93
CA ALA A 90 -3.73 -12.43 1.21
C ALA A 90 -3.57 -13.76 0.45
N ALA A 91 -4.65 -14.35 -0.07
CA ALA A 91 -4.56 -15.48 -1.00
C ALA A 91 -3.94 -15.10 -2.36
N TYR A 92 -4.05 -13.82 -2.74
CA TYR A 92 -3.66 -13.31 -4.06
C TYR A 92 -2.35 -12.52 -4.07
N CYS A 93 -1.95 -11.97 -2.93
CA CYS A 93 -0.70 -11.22 -2.79
C CYS A 93 -0.02 -11.51 -1.45
N ASP A 94 1.28 -11.27 -1.39
CA ASP A 94 2.08 -11.31 -0.18
C ASP A 94 2.50 -9.91 0.29
N GLU A 95 1.99 -8.86 -0.37
CA GLU A 95 2.34 -7.47 -0.07
C GLU A 95 1.16 -6.53 -0.40
N PHE A 96 0.85 -5.65 0.54
CA PHE A 96 -0.09 -4.54 0.35
C PHE A 96 0.64 -3.22 0.42
N LEU A 97 0.24 -2.29 -0.44
CA LEU A 97 0.63 -0.90 -0.39
C LEU A 97 -0.60 -0.08 -0.02
N ILE A 98 -0.62 0.52 1.17
CA ILE A 98 -1.78 1.25 1.69
C ILE A 98 -1.50 2.73 1.63
N HIS A 99 -2.24 3.44 0.78
CA HIS A 99 -2.10 4.88 0.62
C HIS A 99 -3.18 5.63 1.40
N ALA A 100 -2.77 6.50 2.32
CA ALA A 100 -3.69 7.40 3.01
C ALA A 100 -3.95 8.66 2.14
N ALA A 101 -5.07 8.66 1.41
CA ALA A 101 -5.38 9.68 0.40
C ALA A 101 -5.45 11.11 0.96
N ASP A 102 -5.89 11.28 2.22
CA ASP A 102 -6.09 12.60 2.83
C ASP A 102 -4.77 13.30 3.22
N VAL A 103 -3.64 12.56 3.26
CA VAL A 103 -2.33 13.09 3.67
C VAL A 103 -1.22 12.88 2.64
N GLU A 104 -1.51 12.20 1.53
CA GLU A 104 -0.52 11.86 0.50
C GLU A 104 0.09 13.12 -0.15
N GLY A 105 1.42 13.18 -0.20
CA GLY A 105 2.17 14.28 -0.82
C GLY A 105 2.07 15.63 -0.10
N LEU A 106 1.26 15.76 0.96
CA LEU A 106 1.04 17.01 1.67
C LEU A 106 2.09 17.29 2.75
N CYS A 107 2.90 16.28 3.12
CA CYS A 107 3.87 16.36 4.23
C CYS A 107 3.23 16.93 5.51
N LYS A 108 1.97 16.56 5.81
CA LYS A 108 1.24 17.01 7.00
C LYS A 108 1.32 16.03 8.17
N GLY A 109 1.88 14.85 7.97
CA GLY A 109 2.02 13.78 8.96
C GLY A 109 1.28 12.53 8.54
N ILE A 110 1.55 11.42 9.23
CA ILE A 110 0.92 10.12 9.00
C ILE A 110 -0.50 10.06 9.58
N GLU A 111 -1.30 9.12 9.09
CA GLU A 111 -2.59 8.76 9.67
C GLU A 111 -2.42 7.71 10.78
N TYR A 112 -2.28 8.18 12.02
CA TYR A 112 -1.96 7.37 13.21
C TYR A 112 -2.95 6.22 13.45
N ASP A 113 -4.26 6.50 13.35
CA ASP A 113 -5.32 5.50 13.55
C ASP A 113 -5.21 4.38 12.51
N LEU A 114 -5.00 4.75 11.24
CA LEU A 114 -4.85 3.78 10.15
C LEU A 114 -3.64 2.88 10.37
N VAL A 115 -2.48 3.46 10.69
CA VAL A 115 -1.25 2.67 10.95
C VAL A 115 -1.46 1.67 12.10
N LYS A 116 -2.14 2.11 13.17
CA LYS A 116 -2.46 1.25 14.32
C LYS A 116 -3.39 0.11 13.92
N GLU A 117 -4.47 0.39 13.19
CA GLU A 117 -5.41 -0.64 12.71
C GLU A 117 -4.74 -1.63 11.76
N LEU A 118 -3.91 -1.15 10.83
CA LEU A 118 -3.13 -2.00 9.93
C LEU A 118 -2.22 -2.96 10.73
N GLY A 119 -1.49 -2.45 11.73
CA GLY A 119 -0.65 -3.29 12.59
C GLY A 119 -1.43 -4.38 13.31
N GLN A 120 -2.61 -4.03 13.86
CA GLN A 120 -3.50 -5.00 14.51
C GLN A 120 -4.00 -6.07 13.53
N TRP A 121 -4.45 -5.67 12.34
CA TRP A 121 -4.94 -6.64 11.35
C TRP A 121 -3.83 -7.57 10.88
N VAL A 122 -2.64 -7.05 10.56
CA VAL A 122 -1.49 -7.87 10.09
C VAL A 122 -1.07 -8.89 11.14
N GLN A 123 -1.11 -8.53 12.43
CA GLN A 123 -0.77 -9.46 13.51
C GLN A 123 -1.76 -10.63 13.61
N LEU A 124 -3.01 -10.42 13.19
CA LEU A 124 -4.07 -11.43 13.20
C LEU A 124 -4.15 -12.23 11.89
N LEU A 125 -3.37 -11.87 10.86
CA LEU A 125 -3.29 -12.66 9.64
C LEU A 125 -2.49 -13.94 9.89
N GLN A 126 -3.02 -15.05 9.37
CA GLN A 126 -2.32 -16.35 9.39
C GLN A 126 -1.26 -16.45 8.28
N SER A 127 -1.36 -15.60 7.25
CA SER A 127 -0.44 -15.57 6.12
C SER A 127 0.68 -14.58 6.37
N ASP A 128 1.90 -14.92 5.94
CA ASP A 128 3.01 -13.98 5.94
C ASP A 128 2.81 -12.92 4.85
N VAL A 129 2.48 -11.71 5.28
CA VAL A 129 2.11 -10.58 4.43
C VAL A 129 2.86 -9.35 4.88
N LYS A 130 3.45 -8.66 3.92
CA LYS A 130 4.05 -7.34 4.12
C LYS A 130 3.00 -6.25 3.93
N ILE A 131 2.96 -5.25 4.81
CA ILE A 131 2.19 -4.02 4.59
C ILE A 131 3.14 -2.84 4.57
N VAL A 132 3.10 -2.11 3.46
CA VAL A 132 3.82 -0.86 3.28
C VAL A 132 2.80 0.27 3.34
N TYR A 133 2.96 1.18 4.28
CA TYR A 133 2.15 2.40 4.39
C TYR A 133 2.81 3.54 3.59
N ALA A 134 2.02 4.30 2.85
CA ALA A 134 2.45 5.55 2.24
C ALA A 134 1.42 6.66 2.50
N GLY A 135 1.88 7.78 3.06
CA GLY A 135 1.00 8.91 3.34
C GLY A 135 1.65 9.91 4.29
N GLY A 136 2.02 11.07 3.76
CA GLY A 136 2.34 12.25 4.58
C GLY A 136 3.59 12.19 5.48
N ALA A 137 4.40 11.13 5.41
CA ALA A 137 5.64 10.98 6.16
C ALA A 137 6.61 12.13 5.88
N LYS A 138 7.06 12.79 6.94
CA LYS A 138 7.76 14.09 6.86
C LYS A 138 8.88 14.24 7.88
N SER A 139 9.09 13.30 8.77
CA SER A 139 10.12 13.33 9.80
C SER A 139 10.77 11.97 9.93
N ILE A 140 12.05 11.90 10.29
CA ILE A 140 12.71 10.61 10.52
C ILE A 140 12.06 9.86 11.69
N GLU A 141 11.50 10.59 12.65
CA GLU A 141 10.76 10.07 13.81
C GLU A 141 9.46 9.36 13.42
N ASP A 142 8.95 9.57 12.20
CA ASP A 142 7.78 8.83 11.71
C ASP A 142 8.09 7.33 11.59
N LEU A 143 9.35 6.93 11.35
CA LEU A 143 9.76 5.52 11.33
C LEU A 143 9.53 4.84 12.68
N GLU A 144 10.03 5.45 13.76
CA GLU A 144 9.86 4.91 15.10
C GLU A 144 8.39 4.99 15.55
N THR A 145 7.68 6.04 15.13
CA THR A 145 6.24 6.18 15.40
C THR A 145 5.44 5.05 14.74
N VAL A 146 5.66 4.78 13.46
CA VAL A 146 5.01 3.68 12.73
C VAL A 146 5.39 2.34 13.33
N LYS A 147 6.68 2.12 13.66
CA LYS A 147 7.14 0.89 14.32
C LYS A 147 6.39 0.66 15.64
N LYS A 148 6.26 1.69 16.50
CA LYS A 148 5.52 1.59 17.76
C LYS A 148 4.03 1.30 17.55
N LEU A 149 3.37 2.07 16.69
CA LEU A 149 1.92 1.94 16.46
C LEU A 149 1.54 0.59 15.86
N SER A 150 2.39 0.06 14.98
CA SER A 150 2.16 -1.20 14.27
C SER A 150 2.79 -2.42 14.92
N ASN A 151 3.46 -2.26 16.06
CA ASN A 151 4.28 -3.30 16.69
C ASN A 151 5.33 -3.91 15.72
N GLY A 152 5.93 -3.06 14.88
CA GLY A 152 6.91 -3.44 13.87
C GLY A 152 6.36 -4.24 12.68
N ARG A 153 5.04 -4.21 12.46
CA ARG A 153 4.37 -4.99 11.39
C ARG A 153 4.03 -4.19 10.13
N VAL A 154 4.20 -2.87 10.15
CA VAL A 154 3.95 -1.98 9.01
C VAL A 154 5.23 -1.22 8.67
N ASP A 155 5.61 -1.27 7.40
CA ASP A 155 6.71 -0.47 6.85
C ASP A 155 6.23 0.93 6.44
N LEU A 156 7.16 1.89 6.36
CA LEU A 156 6.86 3.28 6.02
C LEU A 156 7.55 3.70 4.73
N THR A 157 6.79 4.37 3.85
CA THR A 157 7.31 4.99 2.61
C THR A 157 7.64 6.46 2.83
N PHE A 158 8.81 6.87 2.35
CA PHE A 158 9.17 8.28 2.15
C PHE A 158 9.27 8.60 0.66
N GLY A 159 8.88 9.81 0.29
CA GLY A 159 8.86 10.30 -1.10
C GLY A 159 9.24 11.76 -1.17
N SER A 160 8.27 12.65 -1.42
CA SER A 160 8.49 14.09 -1.62
C SER A 160 9.19 14.83 -0.48
N SER A 161 9.21 14.27 0.73
CA SER A 161 9.90 14.85 1.89
C SER A 161 11.42 14.65 1.86
N LEU A 162 11.93 13.71 1.06
CA LEU A 162 13.35 13.37 0.99
C LEU A 162 14.17 14.41 0.22
N ASP A 163 15.36 14.68 0.72
CA ASP A 163 16.38 15.51 0.08
C ASP A 163 16.72 15.10 -1.37
N ILE A 164 16.83 13.80 -1.64
CA ILE A 164 17.12 13.28 -2.99
C ILE A 164 16.02 13.57 -4.02
N PHE A 165 14.81 13.93 -3.58
CA PHE A 165 13.70 14.35 -4.44
C PHE A 165 13.47 15.87 -4.40
N GLY A 166 14.40 16.64 -3.83
CA GLY A 166 14.29 18.10 -3.67
C GLY A 166 13.49 18.54 -2.44
N GLY A 167 13.10 17.60 -1.57
CA GLY A 167 12.57 17.90 -0.25
C GLY A 167 13.65 18.43 0.70
N SER A 168 13.25 18.86 1.88
CA SER A 168 14.17 19.37 2.90
C SER A 168 13.85 18.88 4.31
N LEU A 169 12.89 17.95 4.43
CA LEU A 169 12.34 17.54 5.72
C LEU A 169 13.03 16.28 6.26
N VAL A 170 13.43 15.36 5.36
CA VAL A 170 14.06 14.08 5.74
C VAL A 170 15.26 13.84 4.84
N LYS A 171 16.37 13.38 5.43
CA LYS A 171 17.54 12.96 4.64
C LYS A 171 17.42 11.49 4.30
N PHE A 172 17.68 11.14 3.05
CA PHE A 172 17.68 9.74 2.61
C PHE A 172 18.68 8.87 3.38
N ASP A 173 19.86 9.41 3.69
CA ASP A 173 20.89 8.69 4.46
C ASP A 173 20.44 8.35 5.89
N ASP A 174 19.59 9.18 6.51
CA ASP A 174 19.05 8.90 7.84
C ASP A 174 18.09 7.71 7.79
N CYS A 175 17.28 7.58 6.72
CA CYS A 175 16.43 6.42 6.49
C CYS A 175 17.26 5.14 6.26
N ILE A 176 18.36 5.23 5.52
CA ILE A 176 19.28 4.09 5.32
C ILE A 176 19.88 3.66 6.67
N LYS A 177 20.38 4.63 7.44
CA LYS A 177 20.98 4.37 8.76
C LYS A 177 19.97 3.68 9.67
N TRP A 178 18.73 4.17 9.73
CA TRP A 178 17.66 3.55 10.48
C TRP A 178 17.48 2.08 10.10
N ASN A 179 17.36 1.78 8.80
CA ASN A 179 17.16 0.41 8.32
C ASN A 179 18.31 -0.54 8.69
N ASN A 180 19.56 -0.05 8.73
CA ASN A 180 20.73 -0.85 9.12
C ASN A 180 20.79 -1.14 10.63
N GLU A 181 20.01 -0.44 11.45
CA GLU A 181 19.95 -0.58 12.90
C GLU A 181 18.78 -1.46 13.39
N GLN A 182 17.92 -1.95 12.47
CA GLN A 182 16.76 -2.80 12.80
C GLN A 182 17.13 -4.27 12.91
#